data_AF-A0A2N2AHB2-F1
#
_entry.id   AF-A0A2N2AHB2-F1
#
_cell.length_a   1.000
_cell.length_b   1.000
_cell.length_c   1.000
_cell.angle_alpha   90.00
_cell.angle_beta   90.00
_cell.angle_gamma   90.00
#
_symmetry.space_group_name_H-M   'P 1'
#
loop_
_entity.id
_entity.type
_entity.pdbx_description
1 polymer ?
#
loop_
_entity_poly.entity_id
_entity_poly.type
_entity_poly.pdbx_seq_one_letter_code
_entity_poly.pdbx_strand_id
1 'polypeptide(L)'
;MLHIATNRKLFAAAFCAALGLSGTTHAADAHAQTANPADPQKMMQHMMSLMTPELQQKVQALSPKSKQTMARLQSMHDRRSDTLTMVQVMQEILSDYQRMTAAIATENADMAVDAAHNLAHHRLPRGGLIPYMPLDKVKDETVDALLGFQDMVEGNTLRLAEAAREGNMAKAAGYLGPIAQGCVACHDYFRGQPGISANLKPKQ
;
A
#
# COMPACT_ATOMS: atom_id res chain seq x y z
N MET A 1 24.52 67.81 36.01
CA MET A 1 24.31 66.50 35.36
C MET A 1 24.39 65.43 36.45
N LEU A 2 23.25 64.83 36.78
CA LEU A 2 23.07 63.91 37.91
C LEU A 2 23.14 62.48 37.38
N HIS A 3 24.19 61.71 37.72
CA HIS A 3 24.23 60.27 37.47
C HIS A 3 23.78 59.53 38.72
N ILE A 4 22.53 59.05 38.69
CA ILE A 4 21.96 58.16 39.71
C ILE A 4 22.40 56.73 39.38
N ALA A 5 23.05 56.10 40.36
CA ALA A 5 23.32 54.67 40.43
C ALA A 5 22.05 53.90 40.84
N THR A 6 21.88 52.65 40.36
CA THR A 6 21.42 51.52 41.20
C THR A 6 21.43 50.18 40.45
N ASN A 7 22.33 49.30 40.90
CA ASN A 7 22.14 47.90 41.32
C ASN A 7 20.83 47.17 40.94
N ARG A 8 20.97 45.94 40.42
CA ARG A 8 20.05 44.84 40.75
C ARG A 8 20.65 43.47 40.44
N LYS A 9 21.01 42.74 41.50
CA LYS A 9 21.16 41.28 41.49
C LYS A 9 19.75 40.66 41.51
N LEU A 10 19.46 39.69 40.64
CA LEU A 10 18.25 38.89 40.69
C LEU A 10 18.57 37.43 40.33
N PHE A 11 18.51 36.61 41.38
CA PHE A 11 18.06 35.22 41.47
C PHE A 11 17.85 34.44 40.16
N ALA A 12 18.71 33.45 39.91
CA ALA A 12 18.41 32.33 39.02
C ALA A 12 17.98 31.13 39.89
N ALA A 13 16.67 30.89 39.94
CA ALA A 13 16.08 29.68 40.51
C ALA A 13 16.13 28.54 39.49
N ALA A 14 16.37 27.33 39.99
CA ALA A 14 16.49 26.10 39.25
C ALA A 14 15.16 25.65 38.61
N PHE A 15 15.25 25.02 37.44
CA PHE A 15 14.23 24.10 36.93
C PHE A 15 14.92 22.81 36.52
N CYS A 16 14.73 21.76 37.33
CA CYS A 16 15.00 20.38 36.93
C CYS A 16 13.88 19.94 35.98
N ALA A 17 14.24 19.39 34.82
CA ALA A 17 13.33 18.61 33.99
C ALA A 17 14.01 17.30 33.59
N ALA A 18 13.33 16.21 33.94
CA ALA A 18 13.78 14.84 33.89
C ALA A 18 14.00 14.34 32.45
N LEU A 19 15.11 13.63 32.21
CA LEU A 19 15.25 12.74 31.06
C LEU A 19 14.42 11.46 31.32
N GLY A 20 13.18 11.48 30.85
CA GLY A 20 12.32 10.30 30.72
C GLY A 20 12.58 9.56 29.40
N LEU A 21 12.65 8.24 29.50
CA LEU A 21 12.84 7.29 28.41
C LEU A 21 11.81 7.44 27.29
N SER A 22 12.25 7.28 26.04
CA SER A 22 11.41 6.82 24.93
C SER A 22 12.21 5.84 24.09
N GLY A 23 12.12 4.55 24.45
CA GLY A 23 12.57 3.46 23.61
C GLY A 23 11.68 3.38 22.36
N THR A 24 12.30 3.43 21.19
CA THR A 24 11.62 3.14 19.91
C THR A 24 11.53 1.63 19.73
N THR A 25 10.62 0.98 20.46
CA THR A 25 10.17 -0.36 20.07
C THR A 25 9.36 -0.22 18.79
N HIS A 26 9.96 -0.51 17.64
CA HIS A 26 9.21 -0.85 16.44
C HIS A 26 8.39 -2.10 16.78
N ALA A 27 7.08 -1.93 16.92
CA ALA A 27 6.16 -3.05 16.94
C ALA A 27 6.20 -3.71 15.55
N ALA A 28 7.03 -4.74 15.41
CA ALA A 28 6.87 -5.70 14.34
C ALA A 28 5.49 -6.36 14.53
N ASP A 29 4.60 -6.20 13.55
CA ASP A 29 3.35 -6.94 13.48
C ASP A 29 3.67 -8.44 13.58
N ALA A 30 3.36 -9.07 14.71
CA ALA A 30 3.54 -10.52 14.95
C ALA A 30 2.62 -11.41 14.07
N HIS A 31 1.94 -10.82 13.09
CA HIS A 31 1.02 -11.47 12.16
C HIS A 31 1.41 -11.34 10.69
N ALA A 32 2.59 -10.80 10.37
CA ALA A 32 3.17 -11.00 9.04
C ALA A 32 3.66 -12.45 8.92
N GLN A 33 2.73 -13.38 8.68
CA GLN A 33 3.10 -14.74 8.28
C GLN A 33 3.90 -14.65 6.99
N THR A 34 5.16 -15.07 7.02
CA THR A 34 5.93 -15.37 5.81
C THR A 34 5.13 -16.40 5.03
N ALA A 35 4.61 -16.00 3.87
CA ALA A 35 3.77 -16.85 3.04
C ALA A 35 4.54 -18.13 2.69
N ASN A 36 4.09 -19.26 3.23
CA ASN A 36 4.38 -20.58 2.69
C ASN A 36 3.95 -20.53 1.21
N PRO A 37 4.76 -20.96 0.21
CA PRO A 37 4.34 -20.96 -1.18
C PRO A 37 3.10 -21.84 -1.31
N ALA A 38 1.94 -21.20 -1.21
CA ALA A 38 0.67 -21.87 -1.17
C ALA A 38 0.45 -22.49 -2.54
N ASP A 39 0.14 -23.78 -2.55
CA ASP A 39 -0.53 -24.44 -3.65
C ASP A 39 -1.59 -23.48 -4.22
N PRO A 40 -1.47 -23.02 -5.48
CA PRO A 40 -2.40 -22.06 -6.08
C PRO A 40 -3.86 -22.49 -5.94
N GLN A 41 -4.12 -23.80 -5.89
CA GLN A 41 -5.43 -24.37 -5.66
C GLN A 41 -5.94 -24.10 -4.24
N LYS A 42 -5.11 -24.33 -3.21
CA LYS A 42 -5.46 -24.04 -1.81
C LYS A 42 -5.67 -22.55 -1.57
N MET A 43 -4.85 -21.73 -2.19
CA MET A 43 -4.99 -20.27 -2.17
C MET A 43 -6.36 -19.85 -2.72
N MET A 44 -6.72 -20.36 -3.91
CA MET A 44 -8.01 -20.05 -4.52
C MET A 44 -9.17 -20.54 -3.66
N GLN A 45 -9.08 -21.76 -3.12
CA GLN A 45 -10.10 -22.30 -2.20
C GLN A 45 -10.26 -21.43 -0.96
N HIS A 46 -9.15 -20.99 -0.36
CA HIS A 46 -9.19 -20.09 0.79
C HIS A 46 -9.87 -18.76 0.43
N MET A 47 -9.47 -18.11 -0.68
CA MET A 47 -10.10 -16.87 -1.15
C MET A 47 -11.61 -17.04 -1.35
N MET A 48 -12.02 -18.11 -2.04
CA MET A 48 -13.43 -18.42 -2.27
C MET A 48 -14.19 -18.65 -0.96
N SER A 49 -13.56 -19.25 0.05
CA SER A 49 -14.19 -19.50 1.35
C SER A 49 -14.61 -18.19 2.07
N LEU A 50 -13.87 -17.11 1.85
CA LEU A 50 -14.12 -15.79 2.45
C LEU A 50 -15.22 -14.98 1.75
N MET A 51 -15.57 -15.32 0.51
CA MET A 51 -16.52 -14.58 -0.31
C MET A 51 -17.98 -14.93 0.03
N THR A 52 -18.91 -13.99 -0.19
CA THR A 52 -20.35 -14.26 -0.18
C THR A 52 -20.75 -15.22 -1.32
N PRO A 53 -21.89 -15.95 -1.20
CA PRO A 53 -22.34 -16.85 -2.26
C PRO A 53 -22.52 -16.16 -3.62
N GLU A 54 -23.03 -14.92 -3.61
CA GLU A 54 -23.21 -14.13 -4.83
C GLU A 54 -21.87 -13.83 -5.52
N LEU A 55 -20.86 -13.41 -4.76
CA LEU A 55 -19.53 -13.19 -5.32
C LEU A 55 -18.87 -14.49 -5.80
N GLN A 56 -19.04 -15.60 -5.06
CA GLN A 56 -18.54 -16.90 -5.50
C GLN A 56 -19.10 -17.28 -6.86
N GLN A 57 -20.41 -17.08 -7.08
CA GLN A 57 -21.05 -17.37 -8.36
C GLN A 57 -20.44 -16.52 -9.50
N LYS A 58 -20.20 -15.23 -9.27
CA LYS A 58 -19.54 -14.34 -10.25
C LYS A 58 -18.14 -14.82 -10.59
N VAL A 59 -17.32 -15.15 -9.59
CA VAL A 59 -15.95 -15.65 -9.80
C VAL A 59 -15.96 -17.01 -10.52
N GLN A 60 -16.90 -17.89 -10.21
CA GLN A 60 -17.05 -19.18 -10.88
C GLN A 60 -17.46 -19.03 -12.34
N ALA A 61 -18.25 -17.99 -12.68
CA ALA A 61 -18.69 -17.69 -14.04
C ALA A 61 -17.58 -17.11 -14.94
N LEU A 62 -16.45 -16.65 -14.36
CA LEU A 62 -15.32 -16.17 -15.13
C LEU A 62 -14.72 -17.26 -16.03
N SER A 63 -14.23 -16.85 -17.19
CA SER A 63 -13.48 -17.70 -18.10
C SER A 63 -12.20 -18.25 -17.45
N PRO A 64 -11.66 -19.37 -17.96
CA PRO A 64 -10.37 -19.90 -17.50
C PRO A 64 -9.22 -18.87 -17.59
N LYS A 65 -9.23 -18.04 -18.63
CA LYS A 65 -8.24 -16.98 -18.84
C LYS A 65 -8.31 -15.94 -17.71
N SER A 66 -9.49 -15.42 -17.40
CA SER A 66 -9.67 -14.45 -16.31
C SER A 66 -9.31 -15.03 -14.94
N LYS A 67 -9.61 -16.31 -14.71
CA LYS A 67 -9.18 -17.01 -13.48
C LYS A 67 -7.64 -17.12 -13.40
N GLN A 68 -6.97 -17.34 -14.53
CA GLN A 68 -5.51 -17.31 -14.60
C GLN A 68 -4.96 -15.90 -14.37
N THR A 69 -5.60 -14.87 -14.92
CA THR A 69 -5.27 -13.46 -14.65
C THR A 69 -5.35 -13.17 -13.15
N MET A 70 -6.44 -13.56 -12.47
CA MET A 70 -6.59 -13.41 -11.02
C MET A 70 -5.49 -14.13 -10.24
N ALA A 71 -5.19 -15.38 -10.61
CA ALA A 71 -4.13 -16.14 -9.97
C ALA A 71 -2.76 -15.46 -10.11
N ARG A 72 -2.47 -14.89 -11.30
CA ARG A 72 -1.25 -14.13 -11.57
C ARG A 72 -1.16 -12.86 -10.73
N LEU A 73 -2.22 -12.06 -10.68
CA LEU A 73 -2.28 -10.85 -9.82
C LEU A 73 -2.01 -11.21 -8.36
N GLN A 74 -2.63 -12.29 -7.89
CA GLN A 74 -2.46 -12.76 -6.53
C GLN A 74 -1.05 -13.29 -6.24
N SER A 75 -0.37 -13.89 -7.24
CA SER A 75 1.00 -14.38 -7.08
C SER A 75 2.07 -13.30 -7.12
N MET A 76 1.76 -12.13 -7.70
CA MET A 76 2.66 -10.97 -7.66
C MET A 76 2.77 -10.35 -6.26
N HIS A 77 1.86 -10.74 -5.35
CA HIS A 77 1.81 -10.26 -3.97
C HIS A 77 2.06 -11.42 -2.99
N ASP A 78 3.25 -11.43 -2.42
CA ASP A 78 3.67 -12.39 -1.39
C ASP A 78 3.16 -11.98 0.00
N ARG A 79 2.93 -10.68 0.22
CA ARG A 79 2.41 -10.12 1.47
C ARG A 79 0.88 -10.06 1.45
N ARG A 80 0.26 -10.74 2.41
CA ARG A 80 -1.21 -10.87 2.51
C ARG A 80 -1.67 -10.61 3.91
N SER A 81 -2.89 -10.10 4.04
CA SER A 81 -3.52 -9.88 5.34
C SER A 81 -4.88 -10.54 5.41
N ASP A 82 -5.12 -11.26 6.50
CA ASP A 82 -6.44 -11.80 6.84
C ASP A 82 -7.34 -10.79 7.55
N THR A 83 -6.84 -9.57 7.79
CA THR A 83 -7.50 -8.58 8.65
C THR A 83 -7.63 -7.20 8.03
N LEU A 84 -6.69 -6.79 7.18
CA LEU A 84 -6.71 -5.45 6.59
C LEU A 84 -7.84 -5.31 5.57
N THR A 85 -8.49 -4.17 5.65
CA THR A 85 -9.44 -3.68 4.65
C THR A 85 -8.70 -3.04 3.47
N MET A 86 -9.40 -2.83 2.36
CA MET A 86 -8.83 -2.11 1.21
C MET A 86 -8.36 -0.69 1.58
N VAL A 87 -9.10 0.02 2.44
CA VAL A 87 -8.72 1.39 2.84
C VAL A 87 -7.38 1.41 3.57
N GLN A 88 -7.12 0.43 4.45
CA GLN A 88 -5.86 0.35 5.19
C GLN A 88 -4.69 0.03 4.25
N VAL A 89 -4.87 -0.90 3.32
CA VAL A 89 -3.86 -1.18 2.28
C VAL A 89 -3.60 0.05 1.41
N MET A 90 -4.64 0.78 1.01
CA MET A 90 -4.49 2.01 0.23
C MET A 90 -3.79 3.14 1.00
N GLN A 91 -3.92 3.16 2.34
CA GLN A 91 -3.16 4.08 3.19
C GLN A 91 -1.67 3.73 3.23
N GLU A 92 -1.32 2.44 3.25
CA GLU A 92 0.08 1.98 3.12
C GLU A 92 0.67 2.41 1.77
N ILE A 93 -0.05 2.12 0.68
CA ILE A 93 0.35 2.50 -0.68
C ILE A 93 0.52 4.02 -0.81
N LEU A 94 -0.41 4.80 -0.25
CA LEU A 94 -0.32 6.26 -0.28
C LEU A 94 0.89 6.78 0.49
N SER A 95 1.19 6.20 1.65
CA SER A 95 2.37 6.56 2.45
C SER A 95 3.65 6.35 1.64
N ASP A 96 3.79 5.21 0.96
CA ASP A 96 4.98 4.95 0.13
C ASP A 96 5.04 5.82 -1.12
N TYR A 97 3.90 6.15 -1.74
CA TYR A 97 3.86 7.13 -2.83
C TYR A 97 4.35 8.52 -2.38
N GLN A 98 3.92 8.97 -1.20
CA GLN A 98 4.37 10.23 -0.61
C GLN A 98 5.86 10.19 -0.24
N ARG A 99 6.36 9.06 0.27
CA ARG A 99 7.79 8.85 0.52
C ARG A 99 8.61 8.93 -0.76
N MET A 100 8.15 8.32 -1.86
CA MET A 100 8.80 8.47 -3.18
C MET A 100 8.82 9.93 -3.63
N THR A 101 7.71 10.65 -3.48
CA THR A 101 7.65 12.07 -3.87
C THR A 101 8.64 12.92 -3.07
N ALA A 102 8.74 12.70 -1.76
CA ALA A 102 9.74 13.36 -0.92
C ALA A 102 11.16 12.98 -1.34
N ALA A 103 11.40 11.70 -1.65
CA ALA A 103 12.71 11.20 -2.06
C ALA A 103 13.19 11.83 -3.37
N ILE A 104 12.29 11.98 -4.33
CA ILE A 104 12.57 12.71 -5.57
C ILE A 104 12.90 14.18 -5.27
N ALA A 105 12.10 14.85 -4.45
CA ALA A 105 12.28 16.27 -4.15
C ALA A 105 13.59 16.57 -3.39
N THR A 106 14.12 15.61 -2.64
CA THR A 106 15.38 15.74 -1.88
C THR A 106 16.54 14.98 -2.51
N GLU A 107 16.38 14.46 -3.73
CA GLU A 107 17.38 13.63 -4.43
C GLU A 107 17.92 12.44 -3.60
N ASN A 108 17.05 11.83 -2.79
CA ASN A 108 17.42 10.69 -1.94
C ASN A 108 17.10 9.37 -2.65
N ALA A 109 18.08 8.81 -3.37
CA ALA A 109 17.92 7.60 -4.16
C ALA A 109 17.55 6.37 -3.31
N ASP A 110 18.21 6.16 -2.16
CA ASP A 110 17.93 5.00 -1.30
C ASP A 110 16.50 5.03 -0.76
N MET A 111 16.00 6.20 -0.35
CA MET A 111 14.62 6.36 0.08
C MET A 111 13.63 6.13 -1.06
N ALA A 112 13.97 6.54 -2.29
CA ALA A 112 13.13 6.29 -3.46
C ALA A 112 13.04 4.78 -3.76
N VAL A 113 14.16 4.07 -3.73
CA VAL A 113 14.21 2.62 -3.95
C VAL A 113 13.43 1.86 -2.89
N ASP A 114 13.63 2.16 -1.61
CA ASP A 114 12.92 1.49 -0.51
C ASP A 114 11.41 1.75 -0.57
N ALA A 115 10.99 3.01 -0.74
CA ALA A 115 9.57 3.34 -0.84
C ALA A 115 8.90 2.69 -2.07
N ALA A 116 9.59 2.69 -3.22
CA ALA A 116 9.10 2.04 -4.42
C ALA A 116 8.96 0.52 -4.24
N HIS A 117 9.96 -0.11 -3.61
CA HIS A 117 9.90 -1.54 -3.29
C HIS A 117 8.72 -1.85 -2.36
N ASN A 118 8.51 -1.05 -1.31
CA ASN A 118 7.40 -1.23 -0.37
C ASN A 118 6.02 -1.07 -1.04
N LEU A 119 5.87 -0.09 -1.93
CA LEU A 119 4.64 0.08 -2.69
C LEU A 119 4.41 -1.10 -3.65
N ALA A 120 5.40 -1.50 -4.44
CA ALA A 120 5.26 -2.61 -5.39
C ALA A 120 5.03 -3.97 -4.71
N HIS A 121 5.38 -4.10 -3.43
CA HIS A 121 5.14 -5.30 -2.61
C HIS A 121 4.22 -4.98 -1.43
N HIS A 122 3.20 -4.14 -1.66
CA HIS A 122 2.22 -3.83 -0.61
C HIS A 122 1.44 -5.08 -0.20
N ARG A 123 0.81 -5.04 0.98
CA ARG A 123 -0.07 -6.14 1.42
C ARG A 123 -1.32 -6.21 0.54
N LEU A 124 -1.84 -7.41 0.29
CA LEU A 124 -3.21 -7.55 -0.20
C LEU A 124 -4.22 -7.52 0.95
N PRO A 125 -5.39 -6.88 0.76
CA PRO A 125 -6.43 -6.85 1.79
C PRO A 125 -7.07 -8.24 1.94
N ARG A 126 -7.85 -8.41 3.01
CA ARG A 126 -8.55 -9.67 3.31
C ARG A 126 -9.36 -10.15 2.11
N GLY A 127 -9.05 -11.34 1.62
CA GLY A 127 -9.71 -11.96 0.46
C GLY A 127 -9.24 -11.46 -0.91
N GLY A 128 -8.20 -10.62 -0.96
CA GLY A 128 -7.67 -10.03 -2.19
C GLY A 128 -8.49 -8.85 -2.71
N LEU A 129 -8.22 -8.42 -3.94
CA LEU A 129 -8.88 -7.25 -4.55
C LEU A 129 -10.36 -7.48 -4.89
N ILE A 130 -10.69 -8.65 -5.44
CA ILE A 130 -12.00 -8.95 -6.03
C ILE A 130 -13.19 -8.65 -5.10
N PRO A 131 -13.17 -8.99 -3.80
CA PRO A 131 -14.27 -8.65 -2.91
C PRO A 131 -14.58 -7.15 -2.81
N TYR A 132 -13.61 -6.28 -3.06
CA TYR A 132 -13.78 -4.83 -2.92
C TYR A 132 -14.22 -4.15 -4.23
N MET A 133 -14.43 -4.92 -5.29
CA MET A 133 -15.01 -4.43 -6.53
C MET A 133 -16.54 -4.49 -6.49
N PRO A 134 -17.24 -3.58 -7.19
CA PRO A 134 -18.67 -3.74 -7.46
C PRO A 134 -18.94 -5.08 -8.17
N LEU A 135 -20.04 -5.76 -7.84
CA LEU A 135 -20.34 -7.11 -8.36
C LEU A 135 -20.54 -7.14 -9.88
N ASP A 136 -21.02 -6.04 -10.47
CA ASP A 136 -21.18 -5.88 -11.93
C ASP A 136 -19.84 -5.73 -12.67
N LYS A 137 -18.75 -5.45 -11.93
CA LYS A 137 -17.38 -5.39 -12.43
C LYS A 137 -16.65 -6.73 -12.33
N VAL A 138 -17.21 -7.74 -11.68
CA VAL A 138 -16.61 -9.09 -11.62
C VAL A 138 -17.00 -9.87 -12.87
N LYS A 139 -16.34 -9.56 -13.98
CA LYS A 139 -16.54 -10.16 -15.32
C LYS A 139 -15.23 -10.18 -16.11
N ASP A 140 -15.19 -10.97 -17.18
CA ASP A 140 -13.96 -11.27 -17.92
C ASP A 140 -13.21 -10.02 -18.40
N GLU A 141 -13.90 -9.08 -19.03
CA GLU A 141 -13.27 -7.89 -19.61
C GLU A 141 -12.58 -7.04 -18.54
N THR A 142 -13.21 -6.96 -17.38
CA THR A 142 -12.76 -6.14 -16.27
C THR A 142 -11.62 -6.81 -15.49
N VAL A 143 -11.71 -8.13 -15.27
CA VAL A 143 -10.65 -8.89 -14.60
C VAL A 143 -9.39 -8.90 -15.45
N ASP A 144 -9.51 -9.09 -16.77
CA ASP A 144 -8.36 -9.08 -17.67
C ASP A 144 -7.67 -7.70 -17.74
N ALA A 145 -8.42 -6.61 -17.56
CA ALA A 145 -7.86 -5.26 -17.54
C ALA A 145 -6.97 -4.98 -16.31
N LEU A 146 -7.14 -5.72 -15.20
CA LEU A 146 -6.43 -5.47 -13.95
C LEU A 146 -4.90 -5.53 -14.07
N LEU A 147 -4.35 -6.39 -14.94
CA LEU A 147 -2.90 -6.43 -15.18
C LEU A 147 -2.38 -5.13 -15.78
N GLY A 148 -3.18 -4.45 -16.61
CA GLY A 148 -2.81 -3.15 -17.15
C GLY A 148 -2.73 -2.08 -16.07
N PHE A 149 -3.74 -2.00 -15.20
CA PHE A 149 -3.72 -1.08 -14.06
C PHE A 149 -2.59 -1.39 -13.07
N GLN A 150 -2.30 -2.67 -12.85
CA GLN A 150 -1.17 -3.10 -12.04
C GLN A 150 0.16 -2.59 -12.62
N ASP A 151 0.44 -2.76 -13.92
CA ASP A 151 1.69 -2.24 -14.50
C ASP A 151 1.73 -0.70 -14.49
N MET A 152 0.60 -0.02 -14.66
CA MET A 152 0.54 1.44 -14.57
C MET A 152 0.98 1.97 -13.19
N VAL A 153 0.72 1.22 -12.11
CA VAL A 153 1.07 1.62 -10.75
C VAL A 153 2.35 0.93 -10.30
N GLU A 154 2.32 -0.37 -10.07
CA GLU A 154 3.43 -1.17 -9.55
C GLU A 154 4.57 -1.26 -10.58
N GLY A 155 4.25 -1.45 -11.86
CA GLY A 155 5.26 -1.51 -12.93
C GLY A 155 6.05 -0.21 -13.06
N ASN A 156 5.37 0.95 -13.09
CA ASN A 156 6.04 2.25 -13.08
C ASN A 156 6.79 2.52 -11.77
N THR A 157 6.30 2.01 -10.65
CA THR A 157 6.99 2.09 -9.36
C THR A 157 8.33 1.35 -9.39
N LEU A 158 8.36 0.12 -9.95
CA LEU A 158 9.60 -0.63 -10.12
C LEU A 158 10.56 0.06 -11.11
N ARG A 159 10.04 0.68 -12.18
CA ARG A 159 10.83 1.49 -13.12
C ARG A 159 11.43 2.74 -12.46
N LEU A 160 10.70 3.37 -11.53
CA LEU A 160 11.22 4.46 -10.69
C LEU A 160 12.37 3.97 -9.81
N ALA A 161 12.20 2.83 -9.13
CA ALA A 161 13.25 2.25 -8.30
C ALA A 161 14.53 1.96 -9.11
N GLU A 162 14.39 1.40 -10.31
CA GLU A 162 15.53 1.13 -11.19
C GLU A 162 16.26 2.42 -11.56
N ALA A 163 15.53 3.44 -12.02
CA ALA A 163 16.12 4.72 -12.39
C ALA A 163 16.83 5.40 -11.20
N ALA A 164 16.27 5.31 -9.99
CA ALA A 164 16.89 5.83 -8.78
C ALA A 164 18.18 5.06 -8.44
N ARG A 165 18.19 3.72 -8.57
CA ARG A 165 19.38 2.87 -8.35
C ARG A 165 20.50 3.18 -9.34
N GLU A 166 20.14 3.54 -10.58
CA GLU A 166 21.07 4.02 -11.61
C GLU A 166 21.60 5.44 -11.35
N GLY A 167 21.15 6.11 -10.28
CA GLY A 167 21.49 7.51 -9.97
C GLY A 167 20.77 8.54 -10.87
N ASN A 168 19.81 8.11 -11.68
CA ASN A 168 19.08 8.97 -12.61
C ASN A 168 17.77 9.47 -12.00
N MET A 169 17.89 10.40 -11.05
CA MET A 169 16.73 10.95 -10.32
C MET A 169 15.76 11.73 -11.22
N ALA A 170 16.24 12.33 -12.32
CA ALA A 170 15.38 12.98 -13.31
C ALA A 170 14.45 11.96 -14.02
N LYS A 171 15.00 10.82 -14.45
CA LYS A 171 14.22 9.71 -15.02
C LYS A 171 13.27 9.11 -13.97
N ALA A 172 13.72 8.94 -12.72
CA ALA A 172 12.89 8.47 -11.63
C ALA A 172 11.69 9.39 -11.38
N ALA A 173 11.90 10.71 -11.34
CA ALA A 173 10.85 11.71 -11.22
C ALA A 173 9.80 11.62 -12.34
N GLY A 174 10.25 11.30 -13.55
CA GLY A 174 9.38 11.10 -14.72
C GLY A 174 8.31 10.01 -14.55
N TYR A 175 8.49 9.07 -13.61
CA TYR A 175 7.53 8.00 -13.34
C TYR A 175 6.45 8.37 -12.31
N LEU A 176 6.62 9.44 -11.51
CA LEU A 176 5.60 9.85 -10.53
C LEU A 176 4.24 10.16 -11.19
N GLY A 177 4.27 10.88 -12.32
CA GLY A 177 3.06 11.22 -13.08
C GLY A 177 2.29 9.96 -13.58
N PRO A 178 2.94 9.04 -14.31
CA PRO A 178 2.35 7.77 -14.71
C PRO A 178 1.77 6.95 -13.55
N ILE A 179 2.46 6.88 -12.40
CA ILE A 179 1.95 6.18 -11.20
C ILE A 179 0.65 6.84 -10.72
N ALA A 180 0.63 8.16 -10.57
CA ALA A 180 -0.55 8.90 -10.13
C ALA A 180 -1.74 8.73 -11.09
N GLN A 181 -1.48 8.74 -12.40
CA GLN A 181 -2.49 8.46 -13.43
C GLN A 181 -3.07 7.05 -13.28
N GLY A 182 -2.22 6.04 -13.02
CA GLY A 182 -2.65 4.68 -12.71
C GLY A 182 -3.56 4.60 -11.49
N CYS A 183 -3.21 5.31 -10.40
CA CYS A 183 -4.03 5.35 -9.19
C CYS A 183 -5.44 5.91 -9.48
N VAL A 184 -5.52 7.04 -10.18
CA VAL A 184 -6.81 7.66 -10.52
C VAL A 184 -7.62 6.78 -11.47
N ALA A 185 -6.99 6.28 -12.54
CA ALA A 185 -7.68 5.45 -13.52
C ALA A 185 -8.23 4.14 -12.92
N CYS A 186 -7.47 3.50 -12.03
CA CYS A 186 -7.95 2.32 -11.29
C CYS A 186 -9.13 2.67 -10.39
N HIS A 187 -9.05 3.79 -9.65
CA HIS A 187 -10.15 4.24 -8.80
C HIS A 187 -11.42 4.56 -9.61
N ASP A 188 -11.31 5.27 -10.71
CA ASP A 188 -12.46 5.64 -11.54
C ASP A 188 -13.17 4.41 -12.12
N TYR A 189 -12.40 3.36 -12.43
CA TYR A 189 -12.94 2.16 -13.04
C TYR A 189 -13.50 1.15 -12.02
N PHE A 190 -12.81 0.95 -10.90
CA PHE A 190 -13.05 -0.16 -9.97
C PHE A 190 -13.58 0.24 -8.60
N ARG A 191 -13.49 1.51 -8.20
CA ARG A 191 -13.75 1.88 -6.80
C ARG A 191 -15.23 1.70 -6.47
N GLY A 192 -15.50 0.69 -5.65
CA GLY A 192 -16.75 0.55 -4.90
C GLY A 192 -16.75 1.40 -3.63
N GLN A 193 -17.59 1.05 -2.67
CA GLN A 193 -17.59 1.70 -1.35
C GLN A 193 -16.26 1.46 -0.61
N PRO A 194 -15.55 2.51 -0.15
CA PRO A 194 -14.32 2.34 0.62
C PRO A 194 -14.58 1.61 1.95
N GLY A 195 -13.68 0.71 2.35
CA GLY A 195 -13.63 0.14 3.69
C GLY A 195 -13.86 -1.37 3.72
N ILE A 196 -14.79 -1.84 4.57
CA ILE A 196 -15.15 -3.25 4.71
C ILE A 196 -16.03 -3.66 3.51
N SER A 197 -15.61 -4.69 2.76
CA SER A 197 -16.38 -5.21 1.64
C SER A 197 -17.65 -5.92 2.12
N ALA A 198 -18.80 -5.56 1.53
CA ALA A 198 -20.07 -6.29 1.68
C ALA A 198 -20.05 -7.68 1.03
N ASN A 199 -19.04 -7.97 0.19
CA ASN A 199 -18.88 -9.24 -0.52
C ASN A 199 -17.98 -10.23 0.23
N LEU A 200 -17.55 -9.88 1.44
CA LEU A 200 -16.85 -10.78 2.35
C LEU A 200 -17.81 -11.31 3.42
N LYS A 201 -17.67 -12.58 3.77
CA LYS A 201 -18.30 -13.15 4.96
C LYS A 201 -17.76 -12.45 6.23
N PRO A 202 -18.59 -12.33 7.29
CA PRO A 202 -18.13 -11.85 8.58
C PRO A 202 -16.88 -12.60 9.06
N LYS A 203 -15.99 -11.90 9.76
CA LYS A 203 -14.87 -12.56 10.43
C LYS A 203 -15.45 -13.45 11.53
N GLN A 204 -15.12 -14.75 11.50
CA GLN A 204 -15.46 -15.69 12.57
C GLN A 204 -14.57 -15.46 13.79
#